data_AF-A0A8T6G5P4-F1
#
_entry.id   AF-A0A8T6G5P4-F1
#
_cell.length_a   1.000
_cell.length_b   1.000
_cell.length_c   1.000
_cell.angle_alpha   90.00
_cell.angle_beta   90.00
_cell.angle_gamma   90.00
#
_symmetry.space_group_name_H-M   'P 1'
#
loop_
_entity.id
_entity.type
_entity.pdbx_description
1 polymer ?
#
loop_
_entity_poly.entity_id
_entity_poly.type
_entity_poly.pdbx_seq_one_letter_code
_entity_poly.pdbx_strand_id
1 'polypeptide(L)'
;MTTQDYSFSKFSQNSFYEGLNAHLVDMADLSRDKRIVDLACGTGGVTSLIVGRLNNARDSVVIAVDHSAGALKQAMENLRGRGDSVIQFVHSQVEGLSESLNRESVDTVVFCNAIHYIPDKDALLEDITRSLNPGGKFAFNTSFYEGSHPPESLEYYRKWMFKSIRTLRREYGLKPTRAEKVESRKQLTVDQYRELLEKHGMTIVKQDIETVQVPIEGWLDISGFQDFIEGTLPGVPLKEASAALQSGVRQTFEEMNITHVPRSWLGIIAVRS
;
A
#
# COMPACT_ATOMS: atom_id res chain seq x y z
N MET A 1 17.18 -9.32 -17.18
CA MET A 1 16.32 -8.44 -16.36
C MET A 1 15.74 -9.33 -15.27
N THR A 2 16.10 -9.06 -14.03
CA THR A 2 15.65 -9.81 -12.86
C THR A 2 14.36 -9.18 -12.33
N THR A 3 13.51 -9.95 -11.66
CA THR A 3 12.27 -9.47 -11.02
C THR A 3 12.48 -8.30 -10.05
N GLN A 4 13.70 -8.09 -9.53
CA GLN A 4 14.06 -6.91 -8.73
C GLN A 4 13.91 -5.57 -9.46
N ASP A 5 14.03 -5.55 -10.79
CA ASP A 5 13.95 -4.31 -11.60
C ASP A 5 12.56 -3.67 -11.58
N TYR A 6 11.52 -4.45 -11.25
CA TYR A 6 10.10 -4.04 -11.25
C TYR A 6 9.46 -4.04 -9.85
N SER A 7 10.28 -3.90 -8.81
CA SER A 7 9.80 -3.86 -7.42
C SER A 7 9.13 -2.52 -7.08
N PHE A 8 8.29 -2.54 -6.04
CA PHE A 8 7.64 -1.34 -5.50
C PHE A 8 8.61 -0.35 -4.81
N SER A 9 9.89 -0.74 -4.65
CA SER A 9 10.86 -0.02 -3.82
C SER A 9 11.04 1.45 -4.22
N LYS A 10 11.18 1.75 -5.52
CA LYS A 10 11.34 3.14 -6.01
C LYS A 10 10.15 4.02 -5.63
N PHE A 11 8.93 3.52 -5.88
CA PHE A 11 7.71 4.24 -5.50
C PHE A 11 7.65 4.48 -3.99
N SER A 12 7.94 3.45 -3.19
CA SER A 12 7.89 3.53 -1.72
C SER A 12 8.88 4.53 -1.09
N GLN A 13 9.93 4.91 -1.81
CA GLN A 13 10.95 5.88 -1.38
C GLN A 13 10.56 7.33 -1.68
N ASN A 14 9.44 7.57 -2.36
CA ASN A 14 8.97 8.92 -2.62
C ASN A 14 8.51 9.59 -1.30
N SER A 15 8.94 10.83 -1.07
CA SER A 15 8.63 11.56 0.17
C SER A 15 7.14 11.80 0.40
N PHE A 16 6.35 12.00 -0.67
CA PHE A 16 4.89 12.13 -0.54
C PHE A 16 4.26 10.83 0.00
N TYR A 17 4.81 9.67 -0.38
CA TYR A 17 4.30 8.37 0.03
C TYR A 17 4.73 8.04 1.46
N GLU A 18 5.96 8.39 1.84
CA GLU A 18 6.39 8.35 3.24
C GLU A 18 5.50 9.23 4.12
N GLY A 19 5.18 10.46 3.68
CA GLY A 19 4.28 11.38 4.37
C GLY A 19 2.88 10.81 4.62
N LEU A 20 2.25 10.21 3.60
CA LEU A 20 0.96 9.52 3.71
C LEU A 20 0.96 8.42 4.77
N ASN A 21 2.01 7.61 4.78
CA ASN A 21 2.13 6.52 5.74
C ASN A 21 2.45 7.05 7.14
N ALA A 22 3.26 8.11 7.25
CA ALA A 22 3.55 8.76 8.52
C ALA A 22 2.27 9.32 9.15
N HIS A 23 1.41 9.96 8.35
CA HIS A 23 0.11 10.47 8.80
C HIS A 23 -0.80 9.35 9.32
N LEU A 24 -0.90 8.20 8.64
CA LEU A 24 -1.67 7.06 9.15
C LEU A 24 -1.11 6.55 10.50
N VAL A 25 0.21 6.44 10.62
CA VAL A 25 0.85 5.99 11.88
C VAL A 25 0.61 7.00 13.00
N ASP A 26 0.62 8.31 12.71
CA ASP A 26 0.24 9.37 13.66
C ASP A 26 -1.23 9.26 14.08
N MET A 27 -2.14 9.03 13.12
CA MET A 27 -3.56 8.83 13.39
C MET A 27 -3.79 7.62 14.32
N ALA A 28 -3.00 6.55 14.16
CA ALA A 28 -3.11 5.33 14.96
C ALA A 28 -2.71 5.54 16.44
N ASP A 29 -1.94 6.59 16.77
CA ASP A 29 -1.43 6.89 18.12
C ASP A 29 -0.85 5.65 18.83
N LEU A 30 0.37 5.28 18.44
CA LEU A 30 1.03 4.07 18.93
C LEU A 30 1.75 4.25 20.27
N SER A 31 1.66 5.43 20.89
CA SER A 31 2.51 5.84 22.00
C SER A 31 2.45 4.94 23.25
N ARG A 32 1.35 4.19 23.42
CA ARG A 32 1.12 3.26 24.54
C ARG A 32 1.10 1.79 24.13
N ASP A 33 1.27 1.51 22.85
CA ASP A 33 1.15 0.16 22.30
C ASP A 33 2.43 -0.62 22.58
N LYS A 34 2.30 -1.85 23.08
CA LYS A 34 3.42 -2.74 23.40
C LYS A 34 3.68 -3.74 22.29
N ARG A 35 2.65 -4.15 21.56
CA ARG A 35 2.78 -5.12 20.47
C ARG A 35 2.10 -4.56 19.23
N ILE A 36 2.90 -4.21 18.23
CA ILE A 36 2.43 -3.63 16.97
C ILE A 36 2.82 -4.57 15.84
N VAL A 37 1.87 -4.87 14.95
CA VAL A 37 2.14 -5.58 13.70
C VAL A 37 2.19 -4.58 12.56
N ASP A 38 3.23 -4.65 11.74
CA ASP A 38 3.29 -4.05 10.41
C ASP A 38 3.04 -5.17 9.38
N LEU A 39 1.81 -5.25 8.88
CA LEU A 39 1.34 -6.31 7.99
C LEU A 39 1.66 -5.93 6.53
N ALA A 40 2.27 -6.84 5.77
CA ALA A 40 2.85 -6.55 4.45
C ALA A 40 3.87 -5.39 4.50
N CYS A 41 4.84 -5.50 5.43
CA CYS A 41 5.80 -4.45 5.75
C CYS A 41 6.77 -4.08 4.60
N GLY A 42 6.84 -4.90 3.55
CA GLY A 42 7.72 -4.70 2.40
C GLY A 42 9.18 -4.55 2.82
N THR A 43 9.81 -3.45 2.40
CA THR A 43 11.22 -3.15 2.72
C THR A 43 11.40 -2.36 4.02
N GLY A 44 10.36 -2.31 4.88
CA GLY A 44 10.42 -1.76 6.24
C GLY A 44 10.20 -0.25 6.35
N GLY A 45 9.65 0.41 5.34
CA GLY A 45 9.39 1.85 5.36
C GLY A 45 8.42 2.26 6.48
N VAL A 46 7.26 1.59 6.53
CA VAL A 46 6.25 1.79 7.58
C VAL A 46 6.76 1.32 8.94
N THR A 47 7.45 0.18 8.98
CA THR A 47 8.11 -0.32 10.21
C THR A 47 9.04 0.75 10.82
N SER A 48 9.81 1.46 9.98
CA SER A 48 10.66 2.55 10.47
C SER A 48 9.86 3.72 11.04
N LEU A 49 8.71 4.05 10.46
CA LEU A 49 7.83 5.12 10.94
C LEU A 49 7.20 4.76 12.28
N ILE A 50 6.80 3.49 12.45
CA ILE A 50 6.29 2.92 13.70
C ILE A 50 7.37 3.02 14.79
N VAL A 51 8.56 2.47 14.55
CA VAL A 51 9.68 2.49 15.52
C VAL A 51 10.03 3.92 15.94
N GLY A 52 10.06 4.87 14.99
CA GLY A 52 10.35 6.28 15.28
C GLY A 52 9.32 6.98 16.18
N ARG A 53 8.11 6.42 16.34
CA ARG A 53 7.03 6.97 17.18
C ARG A 53 6.89 6.28 18.53
N LEU A 54 7.63 5.18 18.76
CA LEU A 54 7.65 4.45 20.03
C LEU A 54 8.67 5.01 21.04
N ASN A 55 9.15 6.24 20.83
CA ASN A 55 10.16 6.87 21.70
C ASN A 55 9.71 6.82 23.18
N ASN A 56 10.49 6.10 24.00
CA ASN A 56 10.30 5.78 25.44
C ASN A 56 9.65 4.41 25.77
N ALA A 57 9.32 3.57 24.80
CA ALA A 57 8.77 2.25 25.06
C ALA A 57 9.83 1.15 24.83
N ARG A 58 10.74 0.98 25.80
CA ARG A 58 11.71 -0.15 25.83
C ARG A 58 11.03 -1.52 25.83
N ASP A 59 9.75 -1.56 26.18
CA ASP A 59 8.93 -2.76 26.27
C ASP A 59 8.07 -3.01 25.02
N SER A 60 8.19 -2.16 23.97
CA SER A 60 7.43 -2.35 22.73
C SER A 60 8.17 -3.23 21.73
N VAL A 61 7.41 -4.13 21.12
CA VAL A 61 7.84 -5.02 20.04
C VAL A 61 7.06 -4.67 18.78
N VAL A 62 7.80 -4.49 17.68
CA VAL A 62 7.22 -4.34 16.34
C VAL A 62 7.43 -5.64 15.57
N ILE A 63 6.35 -6.23 15.08
CA ILE A 63 6.33 -7.48 14.33
C ILE A 63 6.09 -7.14 12.87
N ALA A 64 7.15 -7.14 12.07
CA ALA A 64 7.13 -6.86 10.64
C ALA A 64 6.87 -8.16 9.86
N VAL A 65 5.69 -8.26 9.25
CA VAL A 65 5.22 -9.47 8.54
C VAL A 65 5.21 -9.21 7.05
N ASP A 66 5.80 -10.10 6.25
CA ASP A 66 5.69 -10.05 4.79
C ASP A 66 5.87 -11.42 4.15
N HIS A 67 5.22 -11.65 3.01
CA HIS A 67 5.30 -12.91 2.28
C HIS A 67 6.55 -13.01 1.39
N SER A 68 7.25 -11.90 1.17
CA SER A 68 8.45 -11.82 0.34
C SER A 68 9.70 -11.90 1.22
N ALA A 69 10.33 -13.07 1.23
CA ALA A 69 11.63 -13.26 1.87
C ALA A 69 12.69 -12.24 1.40
N GLY A 70 12.63 -11.82 0.13
CA GLY A 70 13.51 -10.78 -0.42
C GLY A 70 13.25 -9.40 0.18
N ALA A 71 11.98 -9.02 0.34
CA ALA A 71 11.59 -7.76 0.96
C ALA A 71 11.99 -7.73 2.45
N LEU A 72 11.74 -8.81 3.18
CA LEU A 72 12.16 -8.95 4.59
C LEU A 72 13.67 -8.86 4.76
N LYS A 73 14.45 -9.48 3.86
CA LYS A 73 15.92 -9.35 3.89
C LYS A 73 16.34 -7.88 3.77
N GLN A 74 15.74 -7.13 2.86
CA GLN A 74 16.03 -5.73 2.69
C GLN A 74 15.53 -4.89 3.87
N ALA A 75 14.37 -5.21 4.45
CA ALA A 75 13.85 -4.56 5.65
C ALA A 75 14.81 -4.73 6.84
N MET A 76 15.32 -5.95 7.05
CA MET A 76 16.35 -6.24 8.06
C MET A 76 17.61 -5.39 7.85
N GLU A 77 18.06 -5.23 6.60
CA GLU A 77 19.23 -4.39 6.28
C GLU A 77 18.96 -2.90 6.56
N ASN A 78 17.79 -2.40 6.15
CA ASN A 78 17.39 -0.99 6.30
C ASN A 78 17.16 -0.57 7.76
N LEU A 79 16.70 -1.50 8.60
CA LEU A 79 16.30 -1.26 9.99
C LEU A 79 17.40 -1.63 11.00
N ARG A 80 18.55 -2.13 10.54
CA ARG A 80 19.70 -2.42 11.42
C ARG A 80 20.09 -1.20 12.23
N GLY A 81 20.10 -1.35 13.56
CA GLY A 81 20.51 -0.31 14.50
C GLY A 81 19.52 0.86 14.64
N ARG A 82 18.27 0.71 14.18
CA ARG A 82 17.22 1.73 14.38
C ARG A 82 16.43 1.51 15.67
N GLY A 83 16.41 2.53 16.52
CA GLY A 83 15.56 2.62 17.70
C GLY A 83 15.96 1.69 18.85
N ASP A 84 15.31 1.88 20.00
CA ASP A 84 15.48 1.03 21.19
C ASP A 84 14.48 -0.14 21.23
N SER A 85 13.47 -0.15 20.34
CA SER A 85 12.42 -1.17 20.28
C SER A 85 12.90 -2.45 19.59
N VAL A 86 12.35 -3.60 19.99
CA VAL A 86 12.65 -4.88 19.36
C VAL A 86 11.83 -5.01 18.07
N ILE A 87 12.51 -5.26 16.95
CA ILE A 87 11.87 -5.57 15.66
C ILE A 87 11.98 -7.07 15.41
N GLN A 88 10.84 -7.75 15.27
CA GLN A 88 10.75 -9.15 14.88
C GLN A 88 10.29 -9.23 13.43
N PHE A 89 10.97 -10.02 12.61
CA PHE A 89 10.61 -10.24 11.22
C PHE A 89 9.97 -11.62 11.06
N VAL A 90 8.79 -11.68 10.45
CA VAL A 90 8.02 -12.91 10.25
C VAL A 90 7.72 -13.08 8.77
N HIS A 91 8.22 -14.18 8.20
CA HIS A 91 7.93 -14.55 6.82
C HIS A 91 6.61 -15.32 6.77
N SER A 92 5.53 -14.63 6.41
CA SER A 92 4.18 -15.20 6.33
C SER A 92 3.32 -14.41 5.35
N GLN A 93 2.25 -15.06 4.86
CA GLN A 93 1.21 -14.36 4.13
C GLN A 93 0.36 -13.51 5.09
N VAL A 94 -0.50 -12.65 4.55
CA VAL A 94 -1.40 -11.87 5.40
C VAL A 94 -2.52 -12.73 5.97
N GLU A 95 -2.88 -13.80 5.27
CA GLU A 95 -3.73 -14.88 5.74
C GLU A 95 -3.01 -15.70 6.80
N GLY A 96 -3.70 -16.03 7.90
CA GLY A 96 -3.10 -16.80 9.00
C GLY A 96 -2.13 -15.98 9.87
N LEU A 97 -2.33 -14.66 9.93
CA LEU A 97 -1.67 -13.76 10.86
C LEU A 97 -1.79 -14.26 12.30
N SER A 98 -2.97 -14.70 12.75
CA SER A 98 -3.16 -15.20 14.12
C SER A 98 -2.23 -16.38 14.45
N GLU A 99 -2.02 -17.27 13.50
CA GLU A 99 -1.12 -18.42 13.63
C GLU A 99 0.35 -17.99 13.61
N SER A 100 0.68 -17.04 12.75
CA SER A 100 2.01 -16.43 12.63
C SER A 100 2.43 -15.69 13.90
N LEU A 101 1.46 -15.21 14.68
CA LEU A 101 1.64 -14.57 15.98
C LEU A 101 1.61 -15.58 17.15
N ASN A 102 1.60 -16.89 16.88
CA ASN A 102 1.43 -17.94 17.90
C ASN A 102 0.19 -17.75 18.78
N ARG A 103 -0.89 -17.19 18.22
CA ARG A 103 -2.14 -16.82 18.91
C ARG A 103 -1.96 -15.78 20.02
N GLU A 104 -0.82 -15.08 20.07
CA GLU A 104 -0.65 -13.95 20.96
C GLU A 104 -1.37 -12.72 20.40
N SER A 105 -2.13 -12.04 21.25
CA SER A 105 -2.83 -10.82 20.84
C SER A 105 -1.90 -9.61 20.75
N VAL A 106 -2.27 -8.65 19.91
CA VAL A 106 -1.51 -7.43 19.66
C VAL A 106 -2.38 -6.20 19.89
N ASP A 107 -1.75 -5.06 20.19
CA ASP A 107 -2.45 -3.81 20.46
C ASP A 107 -2.89 -3.12 19.17
N THR A 108 -2.04 -3.19 18.14
CA THR A 108 -2.32 -2.57 16.84
C THR A 108 -1.82 -3.41 15.67
N VAL A 109 -2.63 -3.51 14.62
CA VAL A 109 -2.22 -3.97 13.29
C VAL A 109 -2.24 -2.78 12.34
N VAL A 110 -1.09 -2.49 11.72
CA VAL A 110 -0.94 -1.48 10.66
C VAL A 110 -0.84 -2.21 9.32
N PHE A 111 -1.65 -1.83 8.33
CA PHE A 111 -1.69 -2.46 7.01
C PHE A 111 -1.77 -1.41 5.90
N CYS A 112 -0.61 -0.89 5.51
CA CYS A 112 -0.53 0.21 4.55
C CYS A 112 -0.59 -0.27 3.10
N ASN A 113 -1.52 0.30 2.33
CA ASN A 113 -1.59 0.21 0.88
C ASN A 113 -1.52 -1.21 0.29
N ALA A 114 -2.11 -2.19 0.97
CA ALA A 114 -2.08 -3.59 0.52
C ALA A 114 -3.44 -4.32 0.62
N ILE A 115 -4.42 -3.78 1.36
CA ILE A 115 -5.75 -4.40 1.53
C ILE A 115 -6.50 -4.66 0.21
N HIS A 116 -6.20 -3.90 -0.85
CA HIS A 116 -6.81 -4.04 -2.16
C HIS A 116 -6.28 -5.25 -2.97
N TYR A 117 -5.19 -5.89 -2.53
CA TYR A 117 -4.74 -7.15 -3.11
C TYR A 117 -5.51 -8.36 -2.58
N ILE A 118 -6.23 -8.20 -1.46
CA ILE A 118 -6.82 -9.33 -0.73
C ILE A 118 -8.21 -9.65 -1.30
N PRO A 119 -8.41 -10.82 -1.93
CA PRO A 119 -9.70 -11.16 -2.50
C PRO A 119 -10.76 -11.43 -1.43
N ASP A 120 -10.39 -12.22 -0.42
CA ASP A 120 -11.26 -12.55 0.71
C ASP A 120 -10.99 -11.60 1.89
N LYS A 121 -11.60 -10.42 1.81
CA LYS A 121 -11.48 -9.40 2.87
C LYS A 121 -12.22 -9.82 4.14
N ASP A 122 -13.19 -10.72 4.05
CA ASP A 122 -13.88 -11.27 5.21
C ASP A 122 -12.93 -12.14 6.04
N ALA A 123 -12.23 -13.09 5.40
CA ALA A 123 -11.26 -13.93 6.07
C ALA A 123 -10.11 -13.13 6.68
N LEU A 124 -9.61 -12.11 5.95
CA LEU A 124 -8.58 -11.20 6.45
C LEU A 124 -9.03 -10.50 7.75
N LEU A 125 -10.20 -9.87 7.73
CA LEU A 125 -10.67 -9.09 8.88
C LEU A 125 -11.06 -9.97 10.05
N GLU A 126 -11.58 -11.18 9.80
CA GLU A 126 -11.79 -12.16 10.86
C GLU A 126 -10.46 -12.48 11.57
N ASP A 127 -9.39 -12.69 10.79
CA ASP A 127 -8.08 -13.03 11.34
C ASP A 127 -7.38 -11.86 12.06
N ILE A 128 -7.51 -10.64 11.52
CA ILE A 128 -7.07 -9.41 12.18
C ILE A 128 -7.83 -9.21 13.48
N THR A 129 -9.17 -9.33 13.47
CA THR A 129 -9.98 -9.22 14.69
C THR A 129 -9.56 -10.24 15.73
N ARG A 130 -9.33 -11.51 15.37
CA ARG A 130 -8.83 -12.54 16.32
C ARG A 130 -7.45 -12.22 16.89
N SER A 131 -6.60 -11.55 16.12
CA SER A 131 -5.24 -11.18 16.52
C SER A 131 -5.19 -9.95 17.42
N LEU A 132 -6.21 -9.08 17.40
CA LEU A 132 -6.24 -7.87 18.23
C LEU A 132 -6.67 -8.14 19.68
N ASN A 133 -6.13 -7.39 20.63
CA ASN A 133 -6.71 -7.24 21.96
C ASN A 133 -8.13 -6.62 21.87
N PRO A 134 -9.04 -6.88 22.82
CA PRO A 134 -10.23 -6.02 22.99
C PRO A 134 -9.79 -4.57 23.17
N GLY A 135 -10.36 -3.65 22.40
CA GLY A 135 -9.90 -2.25 22.32
C GLY A 135 -8.65 -2.02 21.45
N GLY A 136 -8.09 -3.07 20.83
CA GLY A 136 -6.98 -2.99 19.90
C GLY A 136 -7.37 -2.34 18.57
N LYS A 137 -6.39 -1.76 17.87
CA LYS A 137 -6.60 -0.94 16.68
C LYS A 137 -6.21 -1.68 15.40
N PHE A 138 -7.04 -1.53 14.36
CA PHE A 138 -6.66 -1.82 12.99
C PHE A 138 -6.53 -0.51 12.21
N ALA A 139 -5.31 -0.21 11.79
CA ALA A 139 -4.96 0.98 11.02
C ALA A 139 -4.61 0.57 9.59
N PHE A 140 -5.33 1.07 8.59
CA PHE A 140 -5.01 0.79 7.20
C PHE A 140 -5.23 2.00 6.30
N ASN A 141 -4.51 2.03 5.18
CA ASN A 141 -4.78 2.98 4.11
C ASN A 141 -4.85 2.30 2.75
N THR A 142 -5.49 2.96 1.78
CA THR A 142 -5.53 2.49 0.40
C THR A 142 -5.82 3.63 -0.56
N SER A 143 -5.12 3.66 -1.70
CA SER A 143 -5.54 4.46 -2.86
C SER A 143 -6.42 3.69 -3.83
N PHE A 144 -6.86 2.47 -3.52
CA PHE A 144 -7.64 1.64 -4.42
C PHE A 144 -9.07 1.48 -3.88
N TYR A 145 -9.78 2.60 -3.87
CA TYR A 145 -11.17 2.72 -3.44
C TYR A 145 -11.94 3.67 -4.38
N GLU A 146 -13.27 3.59 -4.39
CA GLU A 146 -14.12 4.49 -5.16
C GLU A 146 -14.05 5.90 -4.56
N GLY A 147 -13.49 6.85 -5.31
CA GLY A 147 -13.18 8.20 -4.84
C GLY A 147 -11.68 8.53 -4.79
N SER A 148 -10.82 7.54 -5.05
CA SER A 148 -9.35 7.73 -5.09
C SER A 148 -8.83 8.64 -6.21
N HIS A 149 -9.65 8.95 -7.21
CA HIS A 149 -9.31 9.79 -8.36
C HIS A 149 -10.11 11.10 -8.27
N PRO A 150 -9.52 12.21 -7.79
CA PRO A 150 -10.16 13.52 -7.81
C PRO A 150 -10.63 13.91 -9.22
N PRO A 151 -11.78 14.59 -9.40
CA PRO A 151 -12.30 14.95 -10.72
C PRO A 151 -11.28 15.64 -11.64
N GLU A 152 -10.46 16.52 -11.09
CA GLU A 152 -9.39 17.26 -11.78
C GLU A 152 -8.26 16.36 -12.30
N SER A 153 -8.09 15.16 -11.74
CA SER A 153 -7.09 14.19 -12.20
C SER A 153 -7.57 13.36 -13.40
N LEU A 154 -8.88 13.32 -13.68
CA LEU A 154 -9.45 12.39 -14.66
C LEU A 154 -8.96 12.63 -16.10
N GLU A 155 -8.70 13.89 -16.47
CA GLU A 155 -8.15 14.23 -17.78
C GLU A 155 -6.74 13.65 -17.96
N TYR A 156 -5.91 13.74 -16.91
CA TYR A 156 -4.57 13.17 -16.90
C TYR A 156 -4.60 11.66 -17.19
N TYR A 157 -5.40 10.88 -16.45
CA TYR A 157 -5.45 9.42 -16.65
C TYR A 157 -5.91 9.05 -18.06
N ARG A 158 -6.89 9.77 -18.62
CA ARG A 158 -7.37 9.53 -19.99
C ARG A 158 -6.26 9.75 -21.01
N LYS A 159 -5.55 10.89 -20.93
CA LYS A 159 -4.45 11.22 -21.84
C LYS A 159 -3.27 10.26 -21.65
N TRP A 160 -2.91 9.95 -20.41
CA TRP A 160 -1.83 9.03 -20.07
C TRP A 160 -2.08 7.64 -20.65
N MET A 161 -3.27 7.06 -20.44
CA MET A 161 -3.61 5.75 -20.99
C MET A 161 -3.65 5.75 -22.52
N PHE A 162 -4.24 6.79 -23.13
CA PHE A 162 -4.27 6.93 -24.59
C PHE A 162 -2.85 6.97 -25.19
N LYS A 163 -1.97 7.80 -24.64
CA LYS A 163 -0.59 7.94 -25.12
C LYS A 163 0.22 6.67 -24.88
N SER A 164 0.06 6.03 -23.73
CA SER A 164 0.76 4.76 -23.41
C SER A 164 0.38 3.65 -24.39
N ILE A 165 -0.92 3.47 -24.65
CA ILE A 165 -1.40 2.46 -25.61
C ILE A 165 -0.95 2.79 -27.04
N ARG A 166 -0.94 4.08 -27.41
CA ARG A 166 -0.45 4.53 -28.72
C ARG A 166 1.04 4.23 -28.89
N THR A 167 1.86 4.56 -27.88
CA THR A 167 3.29 4.23 -27.85
C THR A 167 3.48 2.71 -27.97
N LEU A 168 2.74 1.94 -27.18
CA LEU A 168 2.84 0.48 -27.17
C LEU A 168 2.60 -0.13 -28.56
N ARG A 169 1.54 0.33 -29.24
CA ARG A 169 1.19 -0.12 -30.60
C ARG A 169 2.23 0.31 -31.63
N ARG A 170 2.66 1.56 -31.59
CA ARG A 170 3.54 2.15 -32.61
C ARG A 170 4.97 1.61 -32.53
N GLU A 171 5.50 1.48 -31.32
CA GLU A 171 6.92 1.16 -31.11
C GLU A 171 7.18 -0.33 -30.95
N TYR A 172 6.19 -1.10 -30.45
CA TYR A 172 6.37 -2.52 -30.15
C TYR A 172 5.41 -3.43 -30.92
N GLY A 173 4.41 -2.88 -31.63
CA GLY A 173 3.38 -3.70 -32.30
C GLY A 173 2.49 -4.48 -31.33
N LEU A 174 2.46 -4.08 -30.05
CA LEU A 174 1.77 -4.79 -28.98
C LEU A 174 0.45 -4.11 -28.60
N LYS A 175 -0.43 -4.88 -27.96
CA LYS A 175 -1.67 -4.41 -27.34
C LYS A 175 -1.95 -5.21 -26.07
N PRO A 176 -2.59 -4.61 -25.05
CA PRO A 176 -3.04 -5.36 -23.89
C PRO A 176 -4.04 -6.45 -24.28
N THR A 177 -4.00 -7.57 -23.58
CA THR A 177 -5.01 -8.62 -23.71
C THR A 177 -6.27 -8.24 -22.93
N ARG A 178 -7.40 -8.86 -23.29
CA ARG A 178 -8.62 -8.72 -22.50
C ARG A 178 -8.50 -9.70 -21.33
N ALA A 179 -8.09 -9.20 -20.17
CA ALA A 179 -8.04 -9.98 -18.93
C ALA A 179 -9.26 -9.69 -18.06
N GLU A 180 -9.56 -10.62 -17.14
CA GLU A 180 -10.43 -10.32 -16.01
C GLU A 180 -9.85 -9.16 -15.19
N LYS A 181 -10.72 -8.42 -14.49
CA LYS A 181 -10.25 -7.33 -13.63
C LYS A 181 -9.43 -7.95 -12.49
N VAL A 182 -8.16 -7.57 -12.38
CA VAL A 182 -7.33 -7.85 -11.20
C VAL A 182 -8.02 -7.35 -9.93
N GLU A 183 -7.74 -7.99 -8.78
CA GLU A 183 -8.47 -7.72 -7.54
C GLU A 183 -8.42 -6.25 -7.10
N SER A 184 -7.27 -5.58 -7.29
CA SER A 184 -7.11 -4.15 -7.00
C SER A 184 -8.02 -3.21 -7.79
N ARG A 185 -8.68 -3.71 -8.86
CA ARG A 185 -9.69 -2.98 -9.64
C ARG A 185 -11.12 -3.21 -9.16
N LYS A 186 -11.35 -4.09 -8.19
CA LYS A 186 -12.63 -4.24 -7.47
C LYS A 186 -12.61 -3.28 -6.27
N GLN A 187 -12.78 -2.00 -6.57
CA GLN A 187 -12.70 -0.93 -5.57
C GLN A 187 -13.97 -0.92 -4.74
N LEU A 188 -13.80 -0.87 -3.41
CA LEU A 188 -14.90 -0.65 -2.48
C LEU A 188 -15.12 0.85 -2.29
N THR A 189 -16.34 1.24 -1.94
CA THR A 189 -16.64 2.56 -1.39
C THR A 189 -16.17 2.66 0.07
N VAL A 190 -16.11 3.87 0.59
CA VAL A 190 -15.83 4.11 2.02
C VAL A 190 -16.88 3.42 2.91
N ASP A 191 -18.16 3.48 2.50
CA ASP A 191 -19.25 2.86 3.25
C ASP A 191 -19.16 1.33 3.25
N GLN A 192 -18.76 0.72 2.14
CA GLN A 192 -18.52 -0.72 2.08
C GLN A 192 -17.36 -1.16 2.99
N TYR A 193 -16.29 -0.37 3.09
CA TYR A 193 -15.24 -0.64 4.09
C TYR A 193 -15.78 -0.53 5.52
N ARG A 194 -16.65 0.45 5.81
CA ARG A 194 -17.28 0.59 7.13
C ARG A 194 -18.15 -0.61 7.47
N GLU A 195 -19.07 -0.98 6.59
CA GLU A 195 -19.95 -2.14 6.78
C GLU A 195 -19.15 -3.43 7.01
N LEU A 196 -18.06 -3.60 6.27
CA LEU A 196 -17.18 -4.76 6.40
C LEU A 196 -16.47 -4.78 7.77
N LEU A 197 -15.97 -3.64 8.25
CA LEU A 197 -15.35 -3.56 9.58
C LEU A 197 -16.37 -3.83 10.70
N GLU A 198 -17.57 -3.24 10.60
CA GLU A 198 -18.65 -3.41 11.58
C GLU A 198 -19.12 -4.87 11.66
N LYS A 199 -19.23 -5.54 10.50
CA LYS A 199 -19.53 -6.98 10.42
C LYS A 199 -18.52 -7.83 11.21
N HIS A 200 -17.25 -7.40 11.27
CA HIS A 200 -16.16 -8.08 11.97
C HIS A 200 -15.88 -7.52 13.37
N GLY A 201 -16.84 -6.82 13.97
CA GLY A 201 -16.77 -6.34 15.36
C GLY A 201 -15.82 -5.15 15.57
N MET A 202 -15.49 -4.42 14.50
CA MET A 202 -14.65 -3.24 14.56
C MET A 202 -15.44 -1.97 14.25
N THR A 203 -15.24 -0.92 15.05
CA THR A 203 -15.86 0.39 14.84
C THR A 203 -14.81 1.39 14.38
N ILE A 204 -15.09 2.14 13.32
CA ILE A 204 -14.20 3.23 12.86
C ILE A 204 -14.20 4.35 13.91
N VAL A 205 -13.02 4.69 14.43
CA VAL A 205 -12.83 5.79 15.39
C VAL A 205 -12.17 7.01 14.75
N LYS A 206 -11.41 6.82 13.66
CA LYS A 206 -10.85 7.90 12.84
C LYS A 206 -10.91 7.49 11.37
N GLN A 207 -11.23 8.45 10.51
CA GLN A 207 -11.23 8.29 9.07
C GLN A 207 -10.73 9.59 8.46
N ASP A 208 -9.87 9.48 7.46
CA ASP A 208 -9.39 10.63 6.69
C ASP A 208 -9.25 10.29 5.21
N ILE A 209 -9.35 11.31 4.36
CA ILE A 209 -9.05 11.22 2.94
C ILE A 209 -7.98 12.26 2.64
N GLU A 210 -6.74 11.81 2.55
CA GLU A 210 -5.62 12.67 2.22
C GLU A 210 -5.44 12.72 0.71
N THR A 211 -5.50 13.92 0.13
CA THR A 211 -5.23 14.13 -1.30
C THR A 211 -3.83 14.69 -1.47
N VAL A 212 -2.95 13.89 -2.07
CA VAL A 212 -1.56 14.27 -2.33
C VAL A 212 -1.36 14.68 -3.77
N GLN A 213 -0.48 15.64 -3.97
CA GLN A 213 -0.01 16.06 -5.29
C GLN A 213 1.15 15.16 -5.72
N VAL A 214 0.84 14.07 -6.42
CA VAL A 214 1.85 13.09 -6.84
C VAL A 214 2.71 13.71 -7.94
N PRO A 215 4.02 13.91 -7.73
CA PRO A 215 4.91 14.50 -8.73
C PRO A 215 5.17 13.50 -9.87
N ILE A 216 5.77 13.97 -10.96
CA ILE A 216 6.02 13.14 -12.15
C ILE A 216 6.83 11.88 -11.82
N GLU A 217 7.78 11.98 -10.88
CA GLU A 217 8.62 10.87 -10.42
C GLU A 217 7.77 9.72 -9.87
N GLY A 218 6.74 10.02 -9.06
CA GLY A 218 5.83 9.01 -8.53
C GLY A 218 5.08 8.25 -9.63
N TRP A 219 4.69 8.95 -10.71
CA TRP A 219 4.05 8.31 -11.88
C TRP A 219 5.01 7.47 -12.71
N LEU A 220 6.27 7.90 -12.83
CA LEU A 220 7.32 7.13 -13.51
C LEU A 220 7.69 5.87 -12.71
N ASP A 221 7.77 5.98 -11.40
CA ASP A 221 8.09 4.89 -10.49
C ASP A 221 6.98 3.84 -10.44
N ILE A 222 5.71 4.25 -10.31
CA ILE A 222 4.59 3.29 -10.32
C ILE A 222 4.46 2.60 -11.69
N SER A 223 4.82 3.28 -12.78
CA SER A 223 4.91 2.70 -14.12
C SER A 223 6.06 1.67 -14.27
N GLY A 224 6.95 1.60 -13.28
CA GLY A 224 8.00 0.59 -13.16
C GLY A 224 7.64 -0.56 -12.23
N PHE A 225 6.46 -0.55 -11.59
CA PHE A 225 6.07 -1.59 -10.64
C PHE A 225 5.24 -2.70 -11.32
N GLN A 226 5.66 -3.96 -11.13
CA GLN A 226 5.06 -5.12 -11.80
C GLN A 226 3.53 -5.19 -11.64
N ASP A 227 3.00 -5.17 -10.42
CA ASP A 227 1.56 -5.37 -10.19
C ASP A 227 0.73 -4.24 -10.81
N PHE A 228 1.25 -3.01 -10.81
CA PHE A 228 0.62 -1.89 -11.49
C PHE A 228 0.63 -2.07 -13.01
N ILE A 229 1.76 -2.51 -13.57
CA ILE A 229 1.91 -2.79 -15.00
C ILE A 229 0.93 -3.89 -15.44
N GLU A 230 0.90 -5.01 -14.73
CA GLU A 230 0.05 -6.17 -15.04
C GLU A 230 -1.44 -5.81 -14.92
N GLY A 231 -1.80 -5.01 -13.91
CA GLY A 231 -3.15 -4.48 -13.78
C GLY A 231 -3.54 -3.51 -14.89
N THR A 232 -2.59 -2.71 -15.39
CA THR A 232 -2.86 -1.62 -16.36
C THR A 232 -2.81 -2.09 -17.80
N LEU A 233 -1.80 -2.87 -18.17
CA LEU A 233 -1.53 -3.38 -19.51
C LEU A 233 -1.36 -4.92 -19.47
N PRO A 234 -2.42 -5.67 -19.12
CA PRO A 234 -2.34 -7.12 -18.97
C PRO A 234 -1.86 -7.81 -20.24
N GLY A 235 -1.05 -8.87 -20.08
CA GLY A 235 -0.52 -9.68 -21.18
C GLY A 235 0.57 -9.00 -22.02
N VAL A 236 1.02 -7.80 -21.64
CA VAL A 236 2.16 -7.11 -22.28
C VAL A 236 3.42 -7.41 -21.47
N PRO A 237 4.56 -7.75 -22.11
CA PRO A 237 5.80 -7.97 -21.37
C PRO A 237 6.22 -6.71 -20.59
N LEU A 238 6.74 -6.90 -19.37
CA LEU A 238 6.94 -5.82 -18.39
C LEU A 238 7.83 -4.68 -18.90
N LYS A 239 8.86 -4.99 -19.69
CA LYS A 239 9.79 -4.00 -20.25
C LYS A 239 9.08 -3.04 -21.19
N GLU A 240 8.38 -3.56 -22.18
CA GLU A 240 7.65 -2.79 -23.18
C GLU A 240 6.47 -2.04 -22.56
N ALA A 241 5.76 -2.69 -21.63
CA ALA A 241 4.65 -2.08 -20.90
C ALA A 241 5.11 -0.90 -20.04
N SER A 242 6.17 -1.09 -19.24
CA SER A 242 6.75 -0.03 -18.41
C SER A 242 7.28 1.13 -19.26
N ALA A 243 8.01 0.84 -20.34
CA ALA A 243 8.51 1.86 -21.25
C ALA A 243 7.37 2.67 -21.89
N ALA A 244 6.29 1.99 -22.31
CA ALA A 244 5.12 2.65 -22.87
C ALA A 244 4.38 3.52 -21.85
N LEU A 245 4.19 3.02 -20.62
CA LEU A 245 3.56 3.77 -19.52
C LEU A 245 4.38 5.02 -19.17
N GLN A 246 5.69 4.88 -18.96
CA GLN A 246 6.56 6.02 -18.66
C GLN A 246 6.63 7.03 -19.81
N SER A 247 6.63 6.58 -21.07
CA SER A 247 6.52 7.46 -22.23
C SER A 247 5.19 8.22 -22.23
N GLY A 248 4.10 7.55 -21.89
CA GLY A 248 2.79 8.18 -21.72
C GLY A 248 2.76 9.21 -20.59
N VAL A 249 3.41 8.95 -19.45
CA VAL A 249 3.55 9.91 -18.33
C VAL A 249 4.21 11.18 -18.84
N ARG A 250 5.42 11.08 -19.41
CA ARG A 250 6.20 12.24 -19.89
C ARG A 250 5.42 13.06 -20.91
N GLN A 251 4.86 12.40 -21.94
CA GLN A 251 4.05 13.07 -22.97
C GLN A 251 2.79 13.74 -22.44
N THR A 252 2.23 13.26 -21.32
CA THR A 252 1.01 13.85 -20.73
C THR A 252 1.35 15.05 -19.87
N PHE A 253 2.38 14.92 -19.01
CA PHE A 253 2.87 16.02 -18.19
C PHE A 253 3.30 17.21 -19.04
N GLU A 254 4.02 16.95 -20.13
CA GLU A 254 4.43 17.98 -21.09
C GLU A 254 3.23 18.63 -21.79
N GLU A 255 2.29 17.85 -22.33
CA GLU A 255 1.12 18.39 -23.04
C GLU A 255 0.22 19.23 -22.11
N MET A 256 0.00 18.75 -20.89
CA MET A 256 -0.87 19.43 -19.93
C MET A 256 -0.16 20.58 -19.19
N ASN A 257 1.16 20.70 -19.35
CA ASN A 257 1.99 21.67 -18.62
C ASN A 257 1.77 21.61 -17.09
N ILE A 258 1.83 20.41 -16.53
CA ILE A 258 1.64 20.14 -15.09
C ILE A 258 2.92 19.57 -14.46
N THR A 259 3.08 19.74 -13.16
CA THR A 259 4.21 19.20 -12.37
C THR A 259 3.78 18.08 -11.42
N HIS A 260 2.47 17.91 -11.20
CA HIS A 260 1.88 16.95 -10.29
C HIS A 260 0.46 16.57 -10.73
N VAL A 261 -0.04 15.44 -10.22
CA VAL A 261 -1.43 15.00 -10.39
C VAL A 261 -2.00 14.63 -9.02
N PRO A 262 -3.18 15.13 -8.64
CA PRO A 262 -3.77 14.80 -7.36
C PRO A 262 -4.27 13.36 -7.32
N ARG A 263 -4.08 12.72 -6.16
CA ARG A 263 -4.50 11.34 -5.88
C ARG A 263 -4.90 11.23 -4.41
N SER A 264 -6.02 10.57 -4.14
CA SER A 264 -6.56 10.46 -2.78
C SER A 264 -6.30 9.08 -2.18
N TRP A 265 -5.86 9.07 -0.93
CA TRP A 265 -5.74 7.88 -0.08
C TRP A 265 -6.80 7.93 1.02
N LEU A 266 -7.54 6.84 1.17
CA LEU A 266 -8.38 6.62 2.34
C LEU A 266 -7.50 6.09 3.47
N GLY A 267 -7.57 6.70 4.65
CA GLY A 267 -6.98 6.21 5.89
C GLY A 267 -8.07 5.92 6.93
N ILE A 268 -8.02 4.76 7.57
CA ILE A 268 -8.99 4.33 8.57
C ILE A 268 -8.26 3.79 9.79
N ILE A 269 -8.70 4.21 10.98
CA ILE A 269 -8.40 3.58 12.26
C ILE A 269 -9.71 3.01 12.79
N ALA A 270 -9.77 1.69 12.93
CA ALA A 270 -10.89 0.97 13.52
C ALA A 270 -10.45 0.31 14.84
N VAL A 271 -11.36 0.19 15.79
CA VAL A 271 -11.11 -0.42 17.10
C VAL A 271 -11.98 -1.66 17.25
N ARG A 272 -11.35 -2.76 17.66
CA ARG A 272 -12.04 -3.99 18.03
C ARG A 272 -12.88 -3.74 19.29
N SER A 273 -14.17 -4.08 19.20
CA SER A 273 -15.12 -4.00 20.32
C SER A 273 -14.89 -5.09 21.36
#